data_AF-A0A0C3P2W4-F1
#
_entry.id   AF-A0A0C3P2W4-F1
#
_cell.length_a   1.000
_cell.length_b   1.000
_cell.length_c   1.000
_cell.angle_alpha   90.00
_cell.angle_beta   90.00
_cell.angle_gamma   90.00
#
_symmetry.space_group_name_H-M   'P 1'
#
loop_
_entity.id
_entity.type
_entity.pdbx_description
1 polymer ?
#
loop_
_entity_poly.entity_id
_entity_poly.type
_entity_poly.pdbx_seq_one_letter_code
_entity_poly.pdbx_strand_id
1 'polypeptide(L)'
;MLEGRLMPQTVETLSSILAITLVGTKQLPTDWLTRTFRVGRDAVLEALKWLQANNENYSDVMVSDAWVNKLLEDGIPAEIEAMIRYQDSEEAAVREREGYVMNNYMVDDGKTMHSD
;
A
#
# COMPACT_ATOMS: atom_id res chain seq x y z
N MET A 1 13.53 -13.99 9.20
CA MET A 1 12.24 -13.53 9.79
C MET A 1 12.59 -12.35 10.67
N LEU A 2 12.10 -11.15 10.39
CA LEU A 2 12.31 -10.01 11.28
C LEU A 2 11.56 -10.33 12.59
N GLU A 3 12.22 -10.20 13.75
CA GLU A 3 11.55 -10.33 15.05
C GLU A 3 10.59 -9.14 15.22
N GLY A 4 9.34 -9.32 14.80
CA GLY A 4 8.37 -8.26 14.56
C GLY A 4 7.59 -7.76 15.77
N ARG A 5 8.11 -7.92 16.99
CA ARG A 5 7.38 -7.49 18.20
C ARG A 5 7.57 -6.01 18.53
N LEU A 6 8.63 -5.35 18.05
CA LEU A 6 8.86 -3.92 18.27
C LEU A 6 8.28 -3.10 17.11
N MET A 7 7.46 -2.11 17.42
CA MET A 7 6.72 -1.31 16.42
C MET A 7 6.78 0.20 16.72
N PRO A 8 6.65 1.07 15.68
CA PRO A 8 6.70 0.73 14.26
C PRO A 8 8.09 0.20 13.88
N GLN A 9 8.25 -0.50 12.75
CA GLN A 9 9.58 -0.90 12.24
C GLN A 9 10.35 0.32 11.69
N THR A 10 11.66 0.19 11.51
CA THR A 10 12.45 1.28 10.90
C THR A 10 12.05 1.51 9.44
N VAL A 11 12.17 2.75 8.98
CA VAL A 11 11.88 3.12 7.58
C VAL A 11 12.72 2.32 6.59
N GLU A 12 13.99 2.07 6.91
CA GLU A 12 14.88 1.18 6.15
C GLU A 12 14.31 -0.25 6.04
N THR A 13 13.87 -0.83 7.16
CA THR A 13 13.29 -2.18 7.18
C THR A 13 12.00 -2.23 6.35
N LEU A 14 11.10 -1.27 6.55
CA LEU A 14 9.84 -1.18 5.80
C LEU A 14 10.08 -1.01 4.28
N SER A 15 11.08 -0.20 3.90
CA SER A 15 11.43 0.02 2.49
C SER A 15 12.07 -1.21 1.84
N SER A 16 12.73 -2.07 2.62
CA SER A 16 13.35 -3.31 2.12
C SER A 16 12.34 -4.40 1.74
N ILE A 17 11.14 -4.36 2.31
CA ILE A 17 10.12 -5.41 2.15
C ILE A 17 8.97 -5.01 1.22
N LEU A 18 8.87 -3.73 0.85
CA LEU A 18 7.74 -3.19 0.13
C LEU A 18 8.14 -2.76 -1.28
N ALA A 19 7.62 -3.44 -2.29
CA ALA A 19 7.69 -3.01 -3.68
C ALA A 19 6.33 -2.44 -4.10
N ILE A 20 6.31 -1.20 -4.59
CA ILE A 20 5.09 -0.52 -5.06
C ILE A 20 5.29 -0.14 -6.52
N THR A 21 4.36 -0.54 -7.37
CA THR A 21 4.34 -0.18 -8.78
C THR A 21 3.09 0.63 -9.05
N LEU A 22 3.24 1.91 -9.40
CA LEU A 22 2.14 2.74 -9.89
C LEU A 22 2.13 2.70 -11.41
N VAL A 23 0.97 2.41 -11.98
CA VAL A 23 0.77 2.27 -13.42
C VAL A 23 -0.29 3.28 -13.86
N GLY A 24 0.00 4.08 -14.91
CA GLY A 24 -0.93 5.09 -15.41
C GLY A 24 -0.49 5.69 -16.74
N THR A 25 -1.45 6.28 -17.46
CA THR A 25 -1.27 6.85 -18.81
C THR A 25 -1.10 8.38 -18.81
N LYS A 26 -0.83 8.99 -17.64
CA LYS A 26 -0.73 10.44 -17.49
C LYS A 26 0.53 10.81 -16.73
N GLN A 27 1.07 11.99 -17.06
CA GLN A 27 2.11 12.64 -16.26
C GLN A 27 1.60 12.79 -14.82
N LEU A 28 2.33 12.21 -13.87
CA LEU A 28 2.00 12.31 -12.46
C LEU A 28 2.15 13.78 -12.02
N PRO A 29 1.20 14.32 -11.23
CA PRO A 29 1.34 15.66 -10.65
C PRO A 29 2.66 15.81 -9.91
N THR A 30 3.33 16.96 -9.94
CA THR A 30 4.65 17.12 -9.30
C THR A 30 4.66 16.77 -7.80
N ASP A 31 3.51 16.84 -7.12
CA ASP A 31 3.31 16.53 -5.70
C ASP A 31 2.78 15.10 -5.42
N TRP A 32 2.71 14.23 -6.44
CA TRP A 32 2.09 12.90 -6.32
C TRP A 32 2.73 12.04 -5.23
N LEU A 33 4.06 12.04 -5.13
CA LEU A 33 4.79 11.29 -4.11
C LEU A 33 4.41 11.72 -2.70
N THR A 34 4.32 13.04 -2.47
CA THR A 34 4.01 13.60 -1.15
C THR A 34 2.56 13.34 -0.76
N ARG A 35 1.65 13.20 -1.73
CA ARG A 35 0.26 12.81 -1.47
C ARG A 35 0.11 11.32 -1.15
N THR A 36 0.88 10.46 -1.82
CA THR A 36 0.76 9.01 -1.68
C THR A 36 1.54 8.45 -0.50
N PHE A 37 2.75 8.94 -0.26
CA PHE A 37 3.69 8.39 0.72
C PHE A 37 3.84 9.24 1.98
N ARG A 38 2.86 10.10 2.27
CA ARG A 38 2.89 10.93 3.47
C ARG A 38 2.87 10.08 4.73
N VAL A 39 3.88 10.23 5.58
CA VAL A 39 3.93 9.58 6.88
C VAL A 39 3.53 10.57 7.97
N GLY A 40 2.53 10.21 8.79
CA GLY A 40 2.10 10.98 9.95
C GLY A 40 2.35 10.20 11.24
N ARG A 41 3.17 10.75 12.14
CA ARG A 41 3.55 10.10 13.41
C ARG A 41 2.34 9.76 14.27
N ASP A 42 1.44 10.72 14.45
CA ASP A 42 0.25 10.57 15.28
C ASP A 42 -0.68 9.50 14.71
N ALA A 43 -0.91 9.51 13.39
CA ALA A 43 -1.72 8.51 12.71
C ALA A 43 -1.15 7.09 12.88
N VAL A 44 0.18 6.93 12.79
CA VAL A 44 0.83 5.63 13.01
C VAL A 44 0.70 5.19 14.47
N LEU A 45 0.92 6.10 15.43
CA LEU A 45 0.79 5.81 16.85
C LEU A 45 -0.64 5.41 17.22
N GLU A 46 -1.64 6.14 16.74
CA GLU A 46 -3.06 5.84 16.94
C GLU A 46 -3.44 4.49 16.33
N ALA A 47 -3.00 4.20 15.11
CA ALA A 47 -3.25 2.92 14.45
C ALA A 47 -2.62 1.76 15.21
N LEU A 48 -1.38 1.89 15.70
CA LEU A 48 -0.71 0.84 16.49
C LEU A 48 -1.42 0.59 17.82
N LYS A 49 -1.84 1.65 18.53
CA LYS A 49 -2.64 1.52 19.76
C LYS A 49 -3.98 0.83 19.48
N TRP A 50 -4.64 1.21 18.39
CA TRP A 50 -5.88 0.57 17.99
C TRP A 50 -5.68 -0.91 17.67
N LEU A 51 -4.63 -1.26 16.90
CA LEU A 51 -4.31 -2.64 16.55
C LEU A 51 -3.99 -3.47 17.79
N GLN A 52 -3.21 -2.94 18.74
CA GLN A 52 -2.88 -3.63 19.99
C GLN A 52 -4.14 -3.95 20.80
N ALA A 53 -5.13 -3.05 20.81
CA ALA A 53 -6.38 -3.25 21.55
C ALA A 53 -7.41 -4.14 20.84
N ASN A 54 -7.37 -4.24 19.50
CA ASN A 54 -8.47 -4.82 18.72
C ASN A 54 -8.06 -6.00 17.81
N ASN A 55 -6.78 -6.31 17.68
CA ASN A 55 -6.29 -7.37 16.81
C ASN A 55 -5.37 -8.32 17.58
N GLU A 56 -5.78 -9.58 17.70
CA GLU A 56 -5.04 -10.62 18.44
C GLU A 56 -3.59 -10.76 17.94
N ASN A 57 -3.36 -10.62 16.62
CA ASN A 57 -2.03 -10.70 16.02
C ASN A 57 -1.09 -9.56 16.43
N TYR A 58 -1.62 -8.48 17.01
CA TYR A 58 -0.88 -7.30 17.45
C TYR A 58 -0.95 -7.11 18.96
N SER A 59 -1.58 -8.04 19.70
CA SER A 59 -1.80 -7.89 21.14
C SER A 59 -0.51 -7.85 21.96
N ASP A 60 0.56 -8.49 21.47
CA ASP A 60 1.85 -8.63 22.16
C ASP A 60 2.97 -7.74 21.59
N VAL A 61 2.63 -6.79 20.71
CA VAL A 61 3.59 -5.84 20.16
C VAL A 61 3.92 -4.75 21.19
N MET A 62 5.18 -4.33 21.21
CA MET A 62 5.68 -3.21 22.00
C MET A 62 5.75 -1.97 21.10
N VAL A 63 4.93 -0.96 21.42
CA VAL A 63 4.97 0.34 20.74
C VAL A 63 6.08 1.19 21.35
N SER A 64 7.03 1.59 20.51
CA SER A 64 8.20 2.38 20.90
C SER A 64 8.05 3.83 20.49
N ASP A 65 7.84 4.72 21.47
CA ASP A 65 7.79 6.17 21.23
C ASP A 65 9.06 6.68 20.56
N ALA A 66 10.22 6.10 20.90
CA ALA A 66 11.50 6.44 20.28
C ALA A 66 11.54 6.13 18.78
N TRP A 67 10.82 5.11 18.31
CA TRP A 67 10.77 4.76 16.88
C TRP A 67 9.68 5.54 16.16
N VAL A 68 8.55 5.81 16.82
CA VAL A 68 7.52 6.73 16.31
C VAL A 68 8.12 8.12 16.07
N ASN A 69 8.91 8.64 17.00
CA ASN A 69 9.56 9.95 16.88
C ASN A 69 10.60 10.02 15.75
N LYS A 70 11.10 8.87 15.27
CA LYS A 70 12.03 8.80 14.12
C LYS A 70 11.31 8.79 12.78
N LEU A 71 10.00 8.55 12.75
CA LEU A 71 9.25 8.66 11.51
C LEU A 71 9.28 10.09 11.01
N LEU A 72 9.21 10.25 9.69
CA LEU A 72 9.06 11.56 9.07
C LEU A 72 7.69 12.14 9.41
N GLU A 73 7.64 13.46 9.49
CA GLU A 73 6.40 14.22 9.65
C GLU A 73 6.12 14.89 8.30
N ASP A 74 5.07 14.42 7.63
CA ASP A 74 4.65 14.88 6.30
C ASP A 74 5.72 14.79 5.19
N GLY A 75 6.77 13.98 5.39
CA GLY A 75 7.85 13.75 4.43
C GLY A 75 7.80 12.37 3.77
N ILE A 76 8.55 12.23 2.66
CA ILE A 76 8.79 10.95 1.97
C ILE A 76 10.13 10.39 2.45
N PRO A 77 10.21 9.11 2.85
CA PRO A 77 11.47 8.42 3.09
C PRO A 77 12.47 8.54 1.94
N ALA A 78 13.71 8.93 2.24
CA ALA A 78 14.78 9.01 1.23
C ALA A 78 15.05 7.64 0.58
N GLU A 79 14.83 6.56 1.32
CA GLU A 79 14.90 5.19 0.83
C GLU A 79 13.86 4.91 -0.26
N ILE A 80 12.64 5.44 -0.12
CA ILE A 80 11.60 5.34 -1.15
C ILE A 80 11.99 6.19 -2.35
N GLU A 81 12.42 7.44 -2.14
CA GLU A 81 12.84 8.34 -3.22
C GLU A 81 13.96 7.74 -4.08
N ALA A 82 14.95 7.10 -3.45
CA ALA A 82 16.07 6.47 -4.12
C ALA A 82 15.69 5.24 -4.96
N MET A 83 14.55 4.60 -4.67
CA MET A 83 14.07 3.42 -5.38
C MET A 83 13.12 3.74 -6.53
N ILE A 84 12.73 5.01 -6.72
CA ILE A 84 11.78 5.39 -7.77
C ILE A 84 12.39 5.13 -9.15
N ARG A 85 11.66 4.39 -9.97
CA ARG A 85 11.98 4.16 -11.38
C ARG A 85 10.82 4.64 -12.23
N TYR A 86 11.13 5.44 -13.25
CA TYR A 86 10.16 5.90 -14.23
C TYR A 86 10.30 5.08 -15.51
N GLN A 87 9.18 4.73 -16.11
CA GLN A 87 9.11 4.15 -17.44
C GLN A 87 8.26 5.09 -18.31
N ASP A 88 8.82 5.58 -19.41
CA ASP A 88 8.14 6.55 -20.29
C ASP A 88 7.07 5.92 -21.19
N SER A 89 7.03 4.59 -21.27
CA SER A 89 6.08 3.85 -22.09
C SER A 89 4.72 3.68 -21.39
N GLU A 90 3.65 4.03 -22.09
CA GLU A 90 2.26 3.79 -21.66
C GLU A 90 1.80 2.34 -21.89
N GLU A 91 2.60 1.50 -22.55
CA GLU A 91 2.23 0.13 -22.94
C GLU A 91 1.92 -0.74 -21.72
N ALA A 92 2.66 -0.55 -20.62
CA ALA A 92 2.40 -1.22 -19.35
C ALA A 92 1.02 -0.83 -18.79
N ALA A 93 0.64 0.45 -18.90
CA ALA A 93 -0.63 0.96 -18.41
C ALA A 93 -1.84 0.54 -19.25
N VAL A 94 -1.69 0.47 -20.57
CA VAL A 94 -2.73 -0.07 -21.44
C VAL A 94 -3.00 -1.54 -21.12
N ARG A 95 -1.94 -2.35 -21.02
CA ARG A 95 -2.03 -3.79 -20.72
C ARG A 95 -2.62 -4.05 -19.34
N GLU A 96 -2.19 -3.29 -18.34
CA GLU A 96 -2.69 -3.39 -16.97
C GLU A 96 -4.20 -3.07 -16.95
N ARG A 97 -4.63 -1.97 -17.56
CA ARG A 97 -6.04 -1.60 -17.71
C ARG A 97 -6.89 -2.70 -18.37
N GLU A 98 -6.41 -3.28 -19.46
CA GLU A 98 -7.13 -4.36 -20.18
C GLU A 98 -7.37 -5.58 -19.28
N GLY A 99 -6.46 -5.87 -18.35
CA GLY A 99 -6.60 -6.98 -17.40
C GLY A 99 -7.73 -6.80 -16.38
N TYR A 100 -8.12 -5.56 -16.02
CA TYR A 100 -9.20 -5.30 -15.06
C TYR A 100 -10.57 -5.09 -15.70
N VAL A 101 -10.64 -4.98 -17.03
CA VAL A 101 -11.94 -4.97 -17.73
C VAL A 101 -12.43 -6.40 -17.75
N MET A 102 -13.17 -6.79 -16.72
CA MET A 102 -13.96 -8.01 -16.73
C MET A 102 -14.84 -7.97 -17.99
N ASN A 103 -14.64 -8.92 -18.89
CA ASN A 103 -15.54 -9.16 -20.00
C ASN A 103 -16.93 -9.34 -19.37
N ASN A 104 -17.85 -8.41 -19.60
CA ASN A 104 -19.22 -8.43 -19.05
C ASN A 104 -20.08 -9.57 -19.65
N TYR A 105 -19.46 -10.68 -20.05
CA TYR A 105 -20.11 -11.92 -20.40
C TYR A 105 -20.17 -12.78 -19.15
N MET A 106 -20.99 -12.36 -18.19
CA MET A 106 -21.64 -13.36 -17.34
C MET A 106 -22.53 -14.17 -18.27
N VAL A 107 -22.23 -15.46 -18.36
CA VAL A 107 -23.09 -16.47 -18.95
C VAL A 107 -24.42 -16.41 -18.20
N ASP A 108 -25.49 -16.23 -18.95
CA ASP A 108 -26.88 -16.29 -18.49
C ASP A 108 -27.17 -17.71 -17.98
N ASP A 109 -26.92 -17.94 -16.70
CA ASP A 109 -27.36 -19.14 -15.99
C ASP A 109 -28.88 -19.03 -15.73
N GLY A 110 -29.66 -19.74 -16.54
CA GLY A 110 -30.95 -20.27 -16.09
C GLY A 110 -32.19 -19.89 -16.90
N LYS A 111 -32.45 -20.63 -17.98
CA LYS A 111 -33.83 -20.91 -18.41
C LYS A 111 -34.00 -22.36 -18.80
N THR A 112 -34.18 -23.23 -17.81
CA THR A 112 -34.83 -24.54 -18.01
C THR A 112 -36.29 -24.28 -18.37
N MET A 113 -36.61 -24.37 -19.66
CA MET A 113 -38.00 -24.46 -20.10
C MET A 113 -38.56 -25.81 -19.66
N HIS A 114 -39.55 -25.79 -18.76
CA HIS A 114 -40.54 -26.85 -18.68
C HIS A 114 -41.36 -26.82 -19.96
N SER A 115 -41.44 -27.96 -20.64
CA SER A 115 -42.47 -28.25 -21.63
C SER A 115 -43.32 -29.38 -21.07
N ASP A 116 -44.62 -29.15 -21.04
CA ASP A 116 -45.69 -30.12 -20.73
C ASP A 116 -45.67 -31.36 -21.65
#